data_AF-A0A0G3FYN5-F1
#
_entry.id   AF-A0A0G3FYN5-F1
#
_cell.length_a   1.000
_cell.length_b   1.000
_cell.length_c   1.000
_cell.angle_alpha   90.00
_cell.angle_beta   90.00
_cell.angle_gamma   90.00
#
_symmetry.space_group_name_H-M   'P 1'
#
loop_
_entity.id
_entity.type
_entity.pdbx_description
1 polymer ?
#
loop_
_entity_poly.entity_id
_entity_poly.type
_entity_poly.pdbx_seq_one_letter_code
_entity_poly.pdbx_strand_id
1 'polypeptide(L)'
;MALDNNWFSEPHENMALSLRIKQKLHEEQTPYQKIEIYETEAFGNLMVIDGCVMLTGRDNFIYHEMMSHPVLYSHSAPKNVVIIGGGDCGTLREVLKHDEVQKAVQVDIDERVTRLAEQYFPELCDANEDPRAELLFDDGVQYLQDATPGSVDVIIVDSTDPVGPAEGLFSTAFYKDCVKALGPDGLLVQQSESPLLHTESIIRPMHDSLRAAGFIDALTMHFPQPTYPSGWWTCTIAAKDAPVSFLREEAAEEATFITHYYNAAIHRAAGATPEFFRRKLFA
;
A
#
# COMPACT_ATOMS: atom_id res chain seq x y z
N MET A 1 -19.71 27.79 -6.94
CA MET A 1 -19.44 28.38 -5.62
C MET A 1 -17.95 28.18 -5.35
N ALA A 2 -17.23 29.19 -4.88
CA ALA A 2 -15.86 28.99 -4.42
C ALA A 2 -15.88 28.21 -3.09
N LEU A 3 -14.87 27.38 -2.85
CA LEU A 3 -14.68 26.72 -1.56
C LEU A 3 -14.40 27.80 -0.50
N ASP A 4 -14.99 27.65 0.69
CA ASP A 4 -14.63 28.46 1.86
C ASP A 4 -13.48 27.80 2.64
N ASN A 5 -13.07 28.39 3.76
CA ASN A 5 -11.97 27.87 4.59
C ASN A 5 -12.31 26.58 5.37
N ASN A 6 -13.52 26.03 5.22
CA ASN A 6 -13.95 24.78 5.86
C ASN A 6 -13.81 23.59 4.91
N TRP A 7 -12.90 23.65 3.94
CA TRP A 7 -12.52 22.54 3.09
C TRP A 7 -11.03 22.29 3.21
N PHE A 8 -10.65 21.04 3.48
CA PHE A 8 -9.31 20.58 3.14
C PHE A 8 -9.27 20.37 1.63
N SER A 9 -8.22 20.85 0.95
CA SER A 9 -8.03 20.65 -0.48
C SER A 9 -6.63 20.13 -0.74
N GLU A 10 -6.55 18.96 -1.36
CA GLU A 10 -5.31 18.38 -1.87
C GLU A 10 -5.18 18.75 -3.36
N PRO A 11 -4.29 19.68 -3.71
CA PRO A 11 -4.01 20.00 -5.10
C PRO A 11 -3.13 18.93 -5.76
N HIS A 12 -3.47 18.54 -6.97
CA HIS A 12 -2.63 17.72 -7.85
C HIS A 12 -2.55 18.37 -9.23
N GLU A 13 -1.44 19.04 -9.52
CA GLU A 13 -1.24 19.87 -10.71
C GLU A 13 -2.40 20.86 -11.01
N ASN A 14 -3.26 20.52 -11.99
CA ASN A 14 -4.38 21.34 -12.46
C ASN A 14 -5.75 20.86 -11.95
N MET A 15 -5.75 19.93 -11.00
CA MET A 15 -6.95 19.43 -10.32
C MET A 15 -6.76 19.46 -8.80
N ALA A 16 -7.84 19.32 -8.06
CA ALA A 16 -7.79 19.17 -6.61
C ALA A 16 -8.96 18.31 -6.13
N LEU A 17 -8.72 17.51 -5.10
CA LEU A 17 -9.75 16.89 -4.30
C LEU A 17 -10.02 17.78 -3.09
N SER A 18 -11.29 18.01 -2.75
CA SER A 18 -11.64 18.76 -1.54
C SER A 18 -12.64 18.00 -0.68
N LEU A 19 -12.35 17.91 0.61
CA LEU A 19 -13.23 17.31 1.62
C LEU A 19 -13.64 18.38 2.63
N ARG A 20 -14.95 18.48 2.89
CA ARG A 20 -15.50 19.42 3.87
C ARG A 20 -15.06 18.98 5.27
N ILE A 21 -14.38 19.89 5.98
CA ILE A 21 -13.90 19.64 7.34
C ILE A 21 -14.90 20.19 8.36
N LYS A 22 -15.11 19.44 9.44
CA LYS A 22 -15.78 19.91 10.66
C LYS A 22 -14.79 20.65 11.55
N GLN A 23 -13.63 20.03 11.80
CA GLN A 23 -12.58 20.57 12.65
C GLN A 23 -11.23 19.89 12.38
N LYS A 24 -10.15 20.55 12.78
CA LYS A 24 -8.81 19.96 12.86
C LYS A 24 -8.63 19.32 14.23
N LEU A 25 -8.28 18.04 14.25
CA LEU A 25 -8.09 17.25 15.47
C LEU A 25 -6.63 17.30 15.94
N HIS A 26 -5.68 17.28 15.00
CA HIS A 26 -4.25 17.25 15.31
C HIS A 26 -3.41 17.93 14.23
N GLU A 27 -2.25 18.46 14.62
CA GLU A 27 -1.18 18.90 13.73
C GLU A 27 0.16 18.74 14.44
N GLU A 28 1.12 18.10 13.79
CA GLU A 28 2.51 18.10 14.25
C GLU A 28 3.50 18.03 13.09
N GLN A 29 4.73 18.48 13.35
CA GLN A 29 5.88 18.31 12.47
C GLN A 29 6.84 17.34 13.16
N THR A 30 7.10 16.20 12.51
CA THR A 30 8.11 15.24 12.95
C THR A 30 9.44 15.53 12.23
N PRO A 31 10.55 14.85 12.59
CA PRO A 31 11.79 14.92 11.80
C PRO A 31 11.64 14.48 10.35
N TYR A 32 10.56 13.77 10.00
CA TYR A 32 10.34 13.18 8.68
C TYR A 32 9.33 13.95 7.85
N GLN A 33 8.21 14.35 8.44
CA GLN A 33 7.04 14.87 7.71
C GLN A 33 6.09 15.67 8.60
N LYS A 34 5.20 16.42 7.98
CA LYS A 34 4.09 17.10 8.65
C LYS A 34 2.87 16.18 8.67
N ILE A 35 2.32 15.90 9.85
CA ILE A 35 1.14 15.05 10.02
C ILE A 35 -0.03 15.90 10.52
N GLU A 36 -1.18 15.80 9.86
CA GLU A 36 -2.40 16.52 10.20
C GLU A 36 -3.58 15.56 10.23
N ILE A 37 -4.42 15.69 11.27
CA ILE A 37 -5.65 14.89 11.40
C ILE A 37 -6.84 15.84 11.40
N TYR A 38 -7.85 15.53 10.58
CA TYR A 38 -9.09 16.29 10.47
C TYR A 38 -10.30 15.39 10.72
N GLU A 39 -11.34 15.94 11.33
CA GLU A 39 -12.67 15.34 11.28
C GLU A 39 -13.40 15.92 10.06
N THR A 40 -13.84 15.06 9.15
CA THR A 40 -14.59 15.48 7.95
C THR A 40 -16.11 15.34 8.16
N GLU A 41 -16.89 16.03 7.32
CA GLU A 41 -18.35 15.93 7.37
C GLU A 41 -18.87 14.56 6.92
N ALA A 42 -18.18 13.89 5.99
CA ALA A 42 -18.71 12.72 5.30
C ALA A 42 -17.77 11.51 5.20
N PHE A 43 -16.46 11.68 5.41
CA PHE A 43 -15.44 10.64 5.22
C PHE A 43 -14.81 10.17 6.55
N GLY A 44 -15.41 10.54 7.69
CA GLY A 44 -14.85 10.23 9.00
C GLY A 44 -13.60 11.05 9.29
N ASN A 45 -12.66 10.48 10.04
CA ASN A 45 -11.36 11.10 10.23
C ASN A 45 -10.54 11.01 8.93
N LEU A 46 -9.71 12.01 8.71
CA LEU A 46 -8.81 12.15 7.56
C LEU A 46 -7.39 12.33 8.10
N MET A 47 -6.47 11.48 7.66
CA MET A 47 -5.03 11.66 7.88
C MET A 47 -4.40 12.28 6.64
N VAL A 48 -3.64 13.33 6.86
CA VAL A 48 -2.88 14.05 5.83
C VAL A 48 -1.42 14.08 6.23
N ILE A 49 -0.55 13.75 5.29
CA ILE A 49 0.91 13.82 5.45
C ILE A 49 1.49 14.69 4.36
N ASP A 50 2.24 15.73 4.74
CA ASP A 50 2.84 16.72 3.83
C ASP A 50 1.86 17.34 2.82
N GLY A 51 0.58 17.42 3.22
CA GLY A 51 -0.50 17.96 2.39
C GLY A 51 -1.19 16.93 1.48
N CYS A 52 -0.72 15.69 1.45
CA CYS A 52 -1.33 14.58 0.70
C CYS A 52 -2.29 13.76 1.59
N VAL A 53 -3.41 13.30 1.02
CA VAL A 53 -4.37 12.42 1.69
C VAL A 53 -3.75 11.03 1.82
N MET A 54 -3.58 10.56 3.05
CA MET A 54 -3.12 9.18 3.30
C MET A 54 -4.29 8.22 3.41
N LEU A 55 -5.30 8.55 4.22
CA LEU A 55 -6.48 7.70 4.35
C LEU A 55 -7.66 8.48 4.94
N THR A 56 -8.85 7.90 4.76
CA THR A 56 -10.04 8.31 5.49
C THR A 56 -10.70 7.14 6.20
N GLY A 57 -11.45 7.43 7.26
CA GLY A 57 -12.23 6.41 7.97
C GLY A 57 -13.32 5.76 7.10
N ARG A 58 -13.67 6.33 5.94
CA ARG A 58 -14.76 5.85 5.09
C ARG A 58 -14.35 4.84 4.03
N ASP A 59 -13.19 4.99 3.41
CA ASP A 59 -12.79 4.22 2.23
C ASP A 59 -11.42 3.55 2.32
N ASN A 60 -10.71 3.67 3.45
CA ASN A 60 -9.41 3.01 3.67
C ASN A 60 -9.42 1.51 3.37
N PHE A 61 -10.54 0.81 3.61
CA PHE A 61 -10.66 -0.63 3.40
C PHE A 61 -10.38 -1.04 1.95
N ILE A 62 -10.67 -0.18 0.97
CA ILE A 62 -10.45 -0.52 -0.44
C ILE A 62 -8.96 -0.70 -0.70
N TYR A 63 -8.16 0.27 -0.24
CA TYR A 63 -6.71 0.26 -0.40
C TYR A 63 -6.06 -0.88 0.40
N HIS A 64 -6.37 -1.00 1.69
CA HIS A 64 -5.74 -2.02 2.54
C HIS A 64 -6.06 -3.46 2.10
N GLU A 65 -7.31 -3.73 1.70
CA GLU A 65 -7.68 -5.05 1.20
C GLU A 65 -6.99 -5.36 -0.13
N MET A 66 -6.85 -4.37 -1.03
CA MET A 66 -6.19 -4.55 -2.33
C MET A 66 -4.66 -4.60 -2.27
N MET A 67 -4.04 -3.97 -1.26
CA MET A 67 -2.61 -4.11 -0.98
C MET A 67 -2.26 -5.45 -0.34
N SER A 68 -3.20 -6.06 0.39
CA SER A 68 -2.91 -7.25 1.20
C SER A 68 -3.39 -8.55 0.55
N HIS A 69 -4.69 -8.65 0.25
CA HIS A 69 -5.28 -9.95 -0.09
C HIS A 69 -4.84 -10.49 -1.46
N PRO A 70 -4.76 -9.68 -2.54
CA PRO A 70 -4.33 -10.20 -3.84
C PRO A 70 -2.95 -10.84 -3.79
N VAL A 71 -1.96 -10.19 -3.15
CA VAL A 71 -0.60 -10.73 -3.08
C VAL A 71 -0.54 -11.97 -2.20
N LEU A 72 -1.23 -11.98 -1.05
CA LEU A 72 -1.23 -13.13 -0.14
C LEU A 72 -1.86 -14.34 -0.79
N TYR A 73 -2.99 -14.20 -1.48
CA TYR A 73 -3.61 -15.32 -2.19
C TYR A 73 -2.91 -15.69 -3.51
N SER A 74 -2.01 -14.85 -4.01
CA SER A 74 -1.13 -15.18 -5.14
C SER A 74 0.10 -15.98 -4.70
N HIS A 75 0.46 -15.93 -3.41
CA HIS A 75 1.51 -16.78 -2.83
C HIS A 75 0.93 -18.11 -2.35
N SER A 76 1.68 -19.21 -2.49
CA SER A 76 1.20 -20.56 -2.15
C SER A 76 1.11 -20.82 -0.63
N ALA A 77 2.00 -20.19 0.16
CA ALA A 77 2.02 -20.31 1.62
C ALA A 77 2.73 -19.09 2.28
N PRO A 78 2.08 -17.91 2.36
CA PRO A 78 2.74 -16.68 2.83
C PRO A 78 2.88 -16.69 4.36
N LYS A 79 4.02 -17.14 4.90
CA LYS A 79 4.23 -17.28 6.35
C LYS A 79 4.93 -16.07 6.95
N ASN A 80 5.94 -15.54 6.27
CA ASN A 80 6.72 -14.38 6.71
C ASN A 80 6.44 -13.21 5.78
N VAL A 81 5.74 -12.20 6.30
CA VAL A 81 5.36 -11.00 5.56
C VAL A 81 6.11 -9.81 6.12
N VAL A 82 6.66 -8.98 5.25
CA VAL A 82 7.26 -7.69 5.60
C VAL A 82 6.45 -6.58 4.94
N ILE A 83 6.03 -5.60 5.73
CA ILE A 83 5.35 -4.39 5.30
C ILE A 83 6.33 -3.23 5.50
N ILE A 84 6.64 -2.51 4.43
CA ILE A 84 7.45 -1.29 4.47
C ILE A 84 6.52 -0.10 4.35
N GLY A 85 6.55 0.81 5.33
CA GLY A 85 5.54 1.83 5.54
C GLY A 85 4.30 1.27 6.24
N GLY A 86 3.12 1.72 5.83
CA GLY A 86 1.84 1.29 6.41
C GLY A 86 1.68 1.73 7.87
N GLY A 87 2.25 2.87 8.26
CA GLY A 87 2.24 3.38 9.62
C GLY A 87 0.86 3.46 10.27
N ASP A 88 -0.23 3.52 9.50
CA ASP A 88 -1.61 3.49 10.00
C ASP A 88 -2.12 2.10 10.44
N CYS A 89 -1.33 1.05 10.16
CA CYS A 89 -1.57 -0.36 10.50
C CYS A 89 -2.71 -1.05 9.75
N GLY A 90 -3.40 -0.38 8.82
CA GLY A 90 -4.48 -0.99 8.04
C GLY A 90 -4.03 -2.19 7.21
N THR A 91 -2.87 -2.09 6.55
CA THR A 91 -2.26 -3.20 5.82
C THR A 91 -1.88 -4.36 6.74
N LEU A 92 -1.24 -4.09 7.89
CA LEU A 92 -0.89 -5.12 8.88
C LEU A 92 -2.12 -5.87 9.37
N ARG A 93 -3.19 -5.14 9.69
CA ARG A 93 -4.46 -5.72 10.08
C ARG A 93 -5.02 -6.69 9.04
N GLU A 94 -5.01 -6.29 7.77
CA GLU A 94 -5.50 -7.15 6.67
C GLU A 94 -4.61 -8.37 6.42
N VAL A 95 -3.29 -8.24 6.59
CA VAL A 95 -2.34 -9.37 6.54
C VAL A 95 -2.64 -10.38 7.64
N LEU A 96 -2.88 -9.92 8.87
CA LEU A 96 -3.09 -10.80 10.03
C LEU A 96 -4.44 -11.54 10.02
N LYS A 97 -5.36 -11.20 9.10
CA LYS A 97 -6.57 -12.02 8.87
C LYS A 97 -6.25 -13.40 8.26
N HIS A 98 -5.06 -13.60 7.71
CA HIS A 98 -4.64 -14.86 7.10
C HIS A 98 -3.97 -15.76 8.15
N ASP A 99 -4.58 -16.90 8.45
CA ASP A 99 -4.08 -17.84 9.47
C ASP A 99 -2.75 -18.51 9.08
N GLU A 100 -2.43 -18.54 7.77
CA GLU A 100 -1.16 -19.07 7.28
C GLU A 100 0.04 -18.15 7.60
N VAL A 101 -0.22 -16.86 7.86
CA VAL A 101 0.81 -15.90 8.29
C VAL A 101 1.25 -16.28 9.70
N GLN A 102 2.56 -16.48 9.85
CA GLN A 102 3.23 -16.83 11.11
C GLN A 102 3.97 -15.63 11.71
N LYS A 103 4.42 -14.71 10.85
CA LYS A 103 5.08 -13.47 11.25
C LYS A 103 4.76 -12.36 10.25
N ALA A 104 4.34 -11.20 10.76
CA ALA A 104 4.16 -9.98 10.00
C ALA A 104 4.99 -8.86 10.65
N VAL A 105 6.01 -8.38 9.95
CA VAL A 105 6.83 -7.25 10.41
C VAL A 105 6.40 -6.01 9.65
N GLN A 106 6.00 -4.95 10.36
CA GLN A 106 5.77 -3.64 9.79
C GLN A 106 6.92 -2.71 10.16
N VAL A 107 7.54 -2.10 9.16
CA VAL A 107 8.67 -1.19 9.33
C VAL A 107 8.26 0.18 8.81
N ASP A 108 8.03 1.11 9.72
CA ASP A 108 7.66 2.49 9.39
C ASP A 108 8.72 3.46 9.95
N ILE A 109 9.10 4.47 9.18
CA ILE A 109 10.19 5.37 9.59
C ILE A 109 9.75 6.35 10.69
N ASP A 110 8.45 6.63 10.79
CA ASP A 110 7.92 7.66 11.67
C ASP A 110 6.88 7.09 12.64
N GLU A 111 7.35 6.69 13.82
CA GLU A 111 6.52 6.16 14.91
C GLU A 111 5.26 7.01 15.19
N ARG A 112 5.34 8.33 14.96
CA ARG A 112 4.21 9.22 15.20
C ARG A 112 3.00 8.91 14.33
N VAL A 113 3.19 8.40 13.11
CA VAL A 113 2.08 7.97 12.24
C VAL A 113 1.28 6.88 12.94
N THR A 114 1.95 5.84 13.44
CA THR A 114 1.31 4.74 14.17
C THR A 114 0.62 5.20 15.46
N ARG A 115 1.28 6.04 16.27
CA ARG A 115 0.66 6.54 17.51
C ARG A 115 -0.57 7.40 17.25
N LEU A 116 -0.59 8.17 16.16
CA LEU A 116 -1.76 8.94 15.76
C LEU A 116 -2.86 8.05 15.16
N ALA A 117 -2.50 6.99 14.44
CA ALA A 117 -3.44 5.98 13.99
C ALA A 117 -4.13 5.26 15.15
N GLU A 118 -3.37 4.83 16.18
CA GLU A 118 -3.92 4.22 17.39
C GLU A 118 -4.94 5.14 18.09
N GLN A 119 -4.73 6.46 18.01
CA GLN A 119 -5.61 7.45 18.63
C GLN A 119 -6.85 7.79 17.78
N TYR A 120 -6.69 7.96 16.47
CA TYR A 120 -7.71 8.54 15.59
C TYR A 120 -8.33 7.55 14.59
N PHE A 121 -7.72 6.38 14.42
CA PHE A 121 -8.16 5.27 13.58
C PHE A 121 -8.00 3.93 14.32
N PRO A 122 -8.50 3.79 15.57
CA PRO A 122 -8.28 2.61 16.39
C PRO A 122 -8.78 1.31 15.74
N GLU A 123 -9.73 1.41 14.79
CA GLU A 123 -10.20 0.28 13.99
C GLU A 123 -9.14 -0.34 13.06
N LEU A 124 -8.08 0.41 12.71
CA LEU A 124 -6.96 -0.08 11.90
C LEU A 124 -5.86 -0.74 12.75
N CYS A 125 -5.81 -0.41 14.05
CA CYS A 125 -4.76 -0.85 14.96
C CYS A 125 -5.20 -2.00 15.88
N ASP A 126 -6.38 -2.59 15.64
CA ASP A 126 -6.93 -3.67 16.48
C ASP A 126 -6.09 -4.96 16.48
N ALA A 127 -5.21 -5.11 15.49
CA ALA A 127 -4.31 -6.25 15.32
C ALA A 127 -2.86 -5.99 15.76
N ASN A 128 -2.52 -4.78 16.25
CA ASN A 128 -1.13 -4.43 16.60
C ASN A 128 -0.54 -5.32 17.71
N GLU A 129 -1.39 -5.85 18.59
CA GLU A 129 -1.01 -6.73 19.70
C GLU A 129 -1.11 -8.23 19.34
N ASP A 130 -1.37 -8.58 18.08
CA ASP A 130 -1.32 -9.97 17.62
C ASP A 130 0.10 -10.53 17.87
N PRO A 131 0.26 -11.73 18.47
CA PRO A 131 1.57 -12.29 18.76
C PRO A 131 2.44 -12.55 17.51
N ARG A 132 1.87 -12.48 16.31
CA ARG A 132 2.56 -12.59 15.03
C ARG A 132 3.02 -11.23 14.50
N ALA A 133 2.53 -10.12 15.06
CA ALA A 133 2.86 -8.76 14.65
C ALA A 133 4.17 -8.29 15.31
N GLU A 134 5.00 -7.60 14.53
CA GLU A 134 6.17 -6.87 15.03
C GLU A 134 6.21 -5.49 14.37
N LEU A 135 6.04 -4.44 15.17
CA LEU A 135 6.17 -3.05 14.72
C LEU A 135 7.60 -2.57 14.97
N LEU A 136 8.29 -2.14 13.91
CA LEU A 136 9.63 -1.56 13.96
C LEU A 136 9.57 -0.12 13.45
N PHE A 137 10.20 0.79 14.18
CA PHE A 137 10.29 2.20 13.80
C PHE A 137 11.71 2.50 13.28
N ASP A 138 11.93 2.19 12.01
CA ASP A 138 13.25 2.22 11.37
C ASP A 138 13.15 2.47 9.84
N ASP A 139 14.28 2.63 9.18
CA ASP A 139 14.35 2.79 7.73
C ASP A 139 14.10 1.45 7.01
N GLY A 140 13.00 1.38 6.26
CA GLY A 140 12.62 0.19 5.49
C GLY A 140 13.61 -0.22 4.39
N VAL A 141 14.36 0.73 3.82
CA VAL A 141 15.45 0.43 2.87
C VAL A 141 16.58 -0.30 3.58
N GLN A 142 17.00 0.22 4.74
CA GLN A 142 18.05 -0.39 5.55
C GLN A 142 17.62 -1.78 6.05
N TYR A 143 16.36 -1.91 6.50
CA TYR A 143 15.81 -3.18 6.96
C TYR A 143 15.92 -4.28 5.89
N LEU A 144 15.57 -3.98 4.63
CA LEU A 144 15.67 -4.96 3.54
C LEU A 144 17.10 -5.23 3.08
N GLN A 145 18.02 -4.27 3.21
CA GLN A 145 19.44 -4.52 2.98
C GLN A 145 20.04 -5.53 3.96
N ASP A 146 19.65 -5.40 5.23
CA ASP A 146 20.10 -6.25 6.34
C ASP A 146 19.31 -7.55 6.47
N ALA A 147 18.17 -7.67 5.78
CA ALA A 147 17.35 -8.86 5.79
C ALA A 147 18.16 -10.11 5.38
N THR A 148 17.92 -11.21 6.11
CA THR A 148 18.53 -12.49 5.78
C THR A 148 18.04 -12.94 4.40
N PRO A 149 18.92 -13.32 3.46
CA PRO A 149 18.49 -13.76 2.13
C PRO A 149 17.50 -14.92 2.20
N GLY A 150 16.41 -14.83 1.44
CA GLY A 150 15.37 -15.86 1.39
C GLY A 150 14.54 -16.03 2.66
N SER A 151 14.49 -15.02 3.54
CA SER A 151 13.76 -15.08 4.81
C SER A 151 12.32 -14.56 4.74
N VAL A 152 11.93 -13.91 3.63
CA VAL A 152 10.62 -13.27 3.46
C VAL A 152 9.85 -13.96 2.34
N ASP A 153 8.57 -14.25 2.55
CA ASP A 153 7.71 -14.84 1.52
C ASP A 153 7.01 -13.74 0.70
N VAL A 154 6.53 -12.70 1.38
CA VAL A 154 5.81 -11.57 0.76
C VAL A 154 6.34 -10.24 1.31
N ILE A 155 6.66 -9.31 0.41
CA ILE A 155 6.95 -7.92 0.74
C ILE A 155 5.78 -7.04 0.27
N ILE A 156 5.27 -6.18 1.15
CA ILE A 156 4.25 -5.17 0.84
C ILE A 156 4.89 -3.80 1.06
N VAL A 157 4.97 -2.99 0.02
CA VAL A 157 5.48 -1.62 0.09
C VAL A 157 4.29 -0.67 0.07
N ASP A 158 3.89 -0.26 1.27
CA ASP A 158 2.79 0.64 1.57
C ASP A 158 3.35 2.02 1.93
N SER A 159 4.00 2.64 0.93
CA SER A 159 4.69 3.92 1.09
C SER A 159 3.84 5.08 0.58
N THR A 160 4.18 6.29 1.02
CA THR A 160 3.72 7.53 0.39
C THR A 160 4.25 7.64 -1.05
N ASP A 161 3.74 8.65 -1.78
CA ASP A 161 4.24 9.09 -3.09
C ASP A 161 5.79 9.17 -3.09
N PRO A 162 6.47 8.98 -4.25
CA PRO A 162 7.93 8.97 -4.38
C PRO A 162 8.56 10.36 -4.23
N VAL A 163 8.31 11.01 -3.10
CA VAL A 163 8.82 12.31 -2.69
C VAL A 163 9.35 12.16 -1.26
N GLY A 164 10.48 12.80 -0.96
CA GLY A 164 11.04 12.76 0.39
C GLY A 164 11.52 11.35 0.79
N PRO A 165 11.18 10.84 1.99
CA PRO A 165 11.69 9.56 2.49
C PRO A 165 11.40 8.35 1.58
N ALA A 166 10.32 8.39 0.80
CA ALA A 166 9.89 7.27 -0.04
C ALA A 166 10.62 7.16 -1.39
N GLU A 167 11.41 8.16 -1.82
CA GLU A 167 12.09 8.14 -3.14
C GLU A 167 12.99 6.90 -3.31
N GLY A 168 13.67 6.48 -2.23
CA GLY A 168 14.54 5.30 -2.24
C GLY A 168 13.80 3.99 -2.56
N LEU A 169 12.52 3.90 -2.21
CA LEU A 169 11.66 2.70 -2.34
C LEU A 169 11.23 2.42 -3.79
N PHE A 170 11.46 3.35 -4.72
CA PHE A 170 11.14 3.17 -6.14
C PHE A 170 12.38 2.87 -7.00
N SER A 171 13.52 2.61 -6.36
CA SER A 171 14.79 2.40 -7.05
C SER A 171 15.07 0.93 -7.41
N THR A 172 15.78 0.72 -8.52
CA THR A 172 16.29 -0.62 -8.88
C THR A 172 17.21 -1.21 -7.82
N ALA A 173 17.88 -0.39 -7.01
CA ALA A 173 18.71 -0.86 -5.90
C ALA A 173 17.84 -1.49 -4.80
N PHE A 174 16.81 -0.77 -4.36
CA PHE A 174 15.85 -1.26 -3.38
C PHE A 174 15.17 -2.57 -3.83
N TYR A 175 14.74 -2.63 -5.10
CA TYR A 175 14.14 -3.86 -5.63
C TYR A 175 15.13 -5.05 -5.66
N LYS A 176 16.43 -4.82 -5.82
CA LYS A 176 17.43 -5.90 -5.71
C LYS A 176 17.56 -6.41 -4.28
N ASP A 177 17.49 -5.51 -3.30
CA ASP A 177 17.47 -5.90 -1.89
C ASP A 177 16.19 -6.70 -1.57
N CYS A 178 15.04 -6.31 -2.14
CA CYS A 178 13.80 -7.10 -2.08
C CYS A 178 13.98 -8.51 -2.66
N VAL A 179 14.51 -8.64 -3.89
CA VAL A 179 14.74 -9.95 -4.54
C VAL A 179 15.68 -10.84 -3.71
N LYS A 180 16.70 -10.25 -3.06
CA LYS A 180 17.61 -10.95 -2.15
C LYS A 180 16.89 -11.45 -0.90
N ALA A 181 16.07 -10.60 -0.26
CA ALA A 181 15.32 -10.93 0.94
C ALA A 181 14.24 -11.99 0.69
N LEU A 182 13.59 -11.97 -0.47
CA LEU A 182 12.54 -12.91 -0.85
C LEU A 182 13.04 -14.35 -0.97
N GLY A 183 12.27 -15.29 -0.43
CA GLY A 183 12.45 -16.74 -0.61
C GLY A 183 12.12 -17.21 -2.03
N PRO A 184 12.18 -18.53 -2.28
CA PRO A 184 11.63 -19.11 -3.50
C PRO A 184 10.15 -18.75 -3.66
N ASP A 185 9.72 -18.48 -4.89
CA ASP A 185 8.35 -18.07 -5.24
C ASP A 185 7.89 -16.75 -4.57
N GLY A 186 8.82 -15.99 -3.99
CA GLY A 186 8.51 -14.78 -3.25
C GLY A 186 7.88 -13.69 -4.12
N LEU A 187 6.96 -12.94 -3.52
CA LEU A 187 6.21 -11.87 -4.15
C LEU A 187 6.48 -10.53 -3.48
N LEU A 188 6.53 -9.47 -4.29
CA LEU A 188 6.44 -8.09 -3.83
C LEU A 188 5.13 -7.49 -4.33
N VAL A 189 4.48 -6.64 -3.54
CA VAL A 189 3.46 -5.71 -4.03
C VAL A 189 3.79 -4.31 -3.56
N GLN A 190 3.59 -3.31 -4.41
CA GLN A 190 3.82 -1.91 -4.10
C GLN A 190 2.71 -1.04 -4.66
N GLN A 191 2.29 -0.02 -3.91
CA GLN A 191 1.46 1.06 -4.45
C GLN A 191 2.13 1.66 -5.68
N SER A 192 1.38 1.75 -6.78
CA SER A 192 1.90 2.20 -8.06
C SER A 192 1.10 3.36 -8.63
N GLU A 193 0.47 4.17 -7.78
CA GLU A 193 -0.13 5.43 -8.18
C GLU A 193 -1.37 5.32 -9.09
N SER A 194 -1.84 6.45 -9.60
CA SER A 194 -2.96 6.49 -10.55
C SER A 194 -2.53 6.03 -11.95
N PRO A 195 -3.23 5.05 -12.57
CA PRO A 195 -2.97 4.69 -13.96
C PRO A 195 -3.36 5.82 -14.91
N LEU A 196 -4.32 6.67 -14.55
CA LEU A 196 -4.75 7.77 -15.42
C LEU A 196 -3.70 8.89 -15.49
N LEU A 197 -3.07 9.18 -14.35
CA LEU A 197 -2.14 10.31 -14.20
C LEU A 197 -0.68 9.89 -14.35
N HIS A 198 -0.31 8.69 -13.89
CA HIS A 198 1.08 8.32 -13.59
C HIS A 198 1.61 7.10 -14.37
N THR A 199 0.91 6.65 -15.43
CA THR A 199 1.37 5.49 -16.23
C THR A 199 2.80 5.65 -16.75
N GLU A 200 3.13 6.80 -17.33
CA GLU A 200 4.45 7.01 -17.96
C GLU A 200 5.51 7.53 -16.99
N SER A 201 5.10 8.28 -15.96
CA SER A 201 6.02 8.91 -15.01
C SER A 201 6.44 7.98 -13.87
N ILE A 202 5.58 7.04 -13.45
CA ILE A 202 5.83 6.19 -12.27
C ILE A 202 5.67 4.71 -12.62
N ILE A 203 4.54 4.30 -13.20
CA ILE A 203 4.22 2.87 -13.34
C ILE A 203 5.15 2.16 -14.35
N ARG A 204 5.37 2.74 -15.52
CA ARG A 204 6.29 2.17 -16.51
C ARG A 204 7.74 2.13 -16.00
N PRO A 205 8.31 3.21 -15.45
CA PRO A 205 9.63 3.15 -14.81
C PRO A 205 9.72 2.10 -13.70
N MET A 206 8.69 1.97 -12.86
CA MET A 206 8.61 0.92 -11.83
C MET A 206 8.72 -0.48 -12.45
N HIS A 207 7.96 -0.78 -13.50
CA HIS A 207 8.03 -2.07 -14.21
C HIS A 207 9.44 -2.35 -14.77
N ASP A 208 10.08 -1.33 -15.35
CA ASP A 208 11.44 -1.45 -15.87
C ASP A 208 12.47 -1.68 -14.75
N SER A 209 12.32 -0.99 -13.61
CA SER A 209 13.16 -1.17 -12.43
C SER A 209 12.98 -2.52 -11.75
N LEU A 210 11.74 -3.01 -11.63
CA LEU A 210 11.44 -4.36 -11.13
C LEU A 210 12.09 -5.43 -12.01
N ARG A 211 11.94 -5.33 -13.33
CA ARG A 211 12.58 -6.24 -14.29
C ARG A 211 14.11 -6.18 -14.19
N ALA A 212 14.67 -4.97 -14.11
CA ALA A 212 16.12 -4.78 -13.98
C ALA A 212 16.69 -5.25 -12.63
N ALA A 213 15.86 -5.36 -11.60
CA ALA A 213 16.24 -5.90 -10.30
C ALA A 213 16.25 -7.44 -10.27
N GLY A 214 15.51 -8.10 -11.17
CA GLY A 214 15.50 -9.55 -11.30
C GLY A 214 14.14 -10.21 -11.06
N PHE A 215 13.05 -9.43 -10.90
CA PHE A 215 11.71 -9.99 -10.98
C PHE A 215 11.41 -10.44 -12.41
N ILE A 216 10.80 -11.62 -12.57
CA ILE A 216 10.55 -12.20 -13.91
C ILE A 216 9.22 -11.77 -14.51
N ASP A 217 8.29 -11.32 -13.68
CA ASP A 217 6.97 -10.84 -14.09
C ASP A 217 6.46 -9.75 -13.15
N ALA A 218 5.62 -8.87 -13.67
CA ALA A 218 4.97 -7.81 -12.92
C ALA A 218 3.55 -7.57 -13.44
N LEU A 219 2.57 -7.64 -12.54
CA LEU A 219 1.15 -7.46 -12.83
C LEU A 219 0.61 -6.26 -12.04
N THR A 220 0.11 -5.26 -12.75
CA THR A 220 -0.57 -4.12 -12.12
C THR A 220 -2.05 -4.42 -11.92
N MET A 221 -2.49 -4.27 -10.67
CA MET A 221 -3.86 -4.47 -10.20
C MET A 221 -4.57 -3.12 -10.06
N HIS A 222 -5.76 -3.01 -10.62
CA HIS A 222 -6.56 -1.79 -10.67
C HIS A 222 -7.69 -1.79 -9.62
N PHE A 223 -7.89 -0.67 -8.92
CA PHE A 223 -9.01 -0.50 -7.99
C PHE A 223 -9.38 0.98 -7.80
N PRO A 224 -10.63 1.31 -7.42
CA PRO A 224 -11.01 2.68 -7.12
C PRO A 224 -10.43 3.10 -5.76
N GLN A 225 -10.01 4.34 -5.64
CA GLN A 225 -9.70 4.94 -4.34
C GLN A 225 -10.21 6.39 -4.35
N PRO A 226 -11.47 6.64 -3.94
CA PRO A 226 -12.16 7.90 -4.18
C PRO A 226 -11.43 9.14 -3.66
N THR A 227 -10.70 9.03 -2.56
CA THR A 227 -9.97 10.15 -1.97
C THR A 227 -8.52 10.29 -2.42
N TYR A 228 -8.05 9.48 -3.37
CA TYR A 228 -6.73 9.65 -3.97
C TYR A 228 -6.82 10.39 -5.31
N PRO A 229 -5.70 10.96 -5.80
CA PRO A 229 -5.66 11.63 -7.10
C PRO A 229 -6.28 10.77 -8.21
N SER A 230 -7.18 11.38 -9.00
CA SER A 230 -8.05 10.75 -10.02
C SER A 230 -9.20 9.86 -9.54
N GLY A 231 -9.20 9.39 -8.29
CA GLY A 231 -10.17 8.41 -7.80
C GLY A 231 -9.92 6.97 -8.26
N TRP A 232 -8.88 6.73 -9.07
CA TRP A 232 -8.47 5.43 -9.60
C TRP A 232 -7.02 5.16 -9.23
N TRP A 233 -6.78 4.05 -8.55
CA TRP A 233 -5.47 3.63 -8.08
C TRP A 233 -5.01 2.29 -8.64
N THR A 234 -3.72 2.05 -8.50
CA THR A 234 -3.09 0.76 -8.79
C THR A 234 -2.08 0.34 -7.74
N CYS A 235 -1.90 -0.98 -7.61
CA CYS A 235 -0.72 -1.59 -7.01
C CYS A 235 -0.09 -2.55 -8.01
N THR A 236 1.23 -2.77 -7.93
CA THR A 236 1.95 -3.68 -8.84
C THR A 236 2.51 -4.86 -8.05
N ILE A 237 2.06 -6.06 -8.37
CA ILE A 237 2.63 -7.32 -7.86
C ILE A 237 3.80 -7.71 -8.76
N ALA A 238 4.95 -8.03 -8.19
CA ALA A 238 6.13 -8.53 -8.88
C ALA A 238 6.53 -9.89 -8.33
N ALA A 239 6.88 -10.82 -9.23
CA ALA A 239 7.16 -12.19 -8.86
C ALA A 239 8.60 -12.60 -9.22
N LYS A 240 9.24 -13.27 -8.27
CA LYS A 240 10.67 -13.60 -8.35
C LYS A 240 10.97 -14.77 -9.28
N ASP A 241 10.24 -15.88 -9.15
CA ASP A 241 10.60 -17.16 -9.79
C ASP A 241 9.54 -17.70 -10.78
N ALA A 242 8.29 -17.24 -10.68
CA ALA A 242 7.17 -17.64 -11.54
C ALA A 242 6.32 -16.43 -11.94
N PRO A 243 5.59 -16.45 -13.06
CA PRO A 243 4.63 -15.39 -13.40
C PRO A 243 3.60 -15.18 -12.29
N VAL A 244 3.13 -13.94 -12.13
CA VAL A 244 2.10 -13.62 -11.12
C VAL A 244 0.84 -14.42 -11.46
N SER A 245 0.32 -15.17 -10.49
CA SER A 245 -0.88 -15.98 -10.67
C SER A 245 -1.68 -16.07 -9.37
N PHE A 246 -3.00 -16.22 -9.49
CA PHE A 246 -3.91 -16.35 -8.36
C PHE A 246 -3.96 -17.80 -7.86
N LEU A 247 -2.88 -18.23 -7.18
CA LEU A 247 -2.66 -19.63 -6.81
C LEU A 247 -3.71 -20.19 -5.84
N ARG A 248 -4.21 -19.36 -4.92
CA ARG A 248 -5.14 -19.77 -3.85
C ARG A 248 -6.54 -19.20 -4.06
N GLU A 249 -7.07 -19.30 -5.28
CA GLU A 249 -8.40 -18.79 -5.63
C GLU A 249 -9.52 -19.43 -4.81
N GLU A 250 -9.52 -20.76 -4.67
CA GLU A 250 -10.52 -21.49 -3.86
C GLU A 250 -10.50 -21.02 -2.40
N ALA A 251 -9.31 -20.87 -1.81
CA ALA A 251 -9.18 -20.35 -0.44
C ALA A 251 -9.71 -18.91 -0.31
N ALA A 252 -9.58 -18.08 -1.35
CA ALA A 252 -10.14 -16.73 -1.35
C ALA A 252 -11.67 -16.72 -1.48
N GLU A 253 -12.27 -17.72 -2.15
CA GLU A 253 -13.73 -17.90 -2.20
C GLU A 253 -14.28 -18.44 -0.87
N GLU A 254 -13.46 -19.20 -0.12
CA GLU A 254 -13.80 -19.81 1.16
C GLU A 254 -13.31 -19.02 2.39
N ALA A 255 -12.81 -17.79 2.19
CA ALA A 255 -12.26 -16.96 3.25
C ALA A 255 -13.23 -16.84 4.44
N THR A 256 -12.71 -17.08 5.65
CA THR A 256 -13.51 -17.11 6.89
C THR A 256 -13.69 -15.75 7.55
N PHE A 257 -12.96 -14.74 7.07
CA PHE A 257 -13.02 -13.36 7.54
C PHE A 257 -13.80 -12.47 6.57
N ILE A 258 -14.28 -11.34 7.08
CA ILE A 258 -15.05 -10.38 6.30
C ILE A 258 -14.10 -9.43 5.56
N THR A 259 -14.39 -9.24 4.28
CA THR A 259 -13.89 -8.18 3.40
C THR A 259 -15.05 -7.28 2.99
N HIS A 260 -14.76 -6.01 2.74
CA HIS A 260 -15.73 -5.00 2.33
C HIS A 260 -15.63 -4.69 0.83
N TYR A 261 -14.44 -4.85 0.23
CA TYR A 261 -14.18 -4.63 -1.19
C TYR A 261 -13.74 -5.91 -1.90
N TYR A 262 -12.72 -6.58 -1.36
CA TYR A 262 -12.07 -7.71 -1.98
C TYR A 262 -12.96 -8.95 -2.02
N ASN A 263 -12.91 -9.67 -3.13
CA ASN A 263 -13.31 -11.07 -3.27
C ASN A 263 -12.58 -11.66 -4.48
N ALA A 264 -12.67 -12.97 -4.70
CA ALA A 264 -11.97 -13.64 -5.80
C ALA A 264 -12.34 -13.11 -7.20
N ALA A 265 -13.58 -12.65 -7.41
CA ALA A 265 -13.97 -12.05 -8.69
C ALA A 265 -13.34 -10.65 -8.88
N ILE A 266 -13.27 -9.85 -7.80
CA ILE A 266 -12.57 -8.56 -7.80
C ILE A 266 -11.08 -8.74 -8.05
N HIS A 267 -10.43 -9.74 -7.44
CA HIS A 267 -9.03 -10.06 -7.71
C HIS A 267 -8.81 -10.29 -9.22
N ARG A 268 -9.57 -11.21 -9.83
CA ARG A 268 -9.48 -11.49 -11.27
C ARG A 268 -9.71 -10.25 -12.13
N ALA A 269 -10.72 -9.45 -11.78
CA ALA A 269 -11.06 -8.23 -12.51
C ALA A 269 -9.98 -7.16 -12.37
N ALA A 270 -9.35 -7.03 -11.21
CA ALA A 270 -8.33 -6.03 -10.93
C ALA A 270 -7.07 -6.23 -11.79
N GLY A 271 -6.72 -7.48 -12.14
CA GLY A 271 -5.62 -7.77 -13.07
C GLY A 271 -5.92 -7.46 -14.55
N ALA A 272 -7.16 -7.08 -14.89
CA ALA A 272 -7.52 -6.76 -16.26
C ALA A 272 -7.00 -5.37 -16.66
N THR A 273 -6.14 -5.34 -17.67
CA THR A 273 -5.45 -4.11 -18.10
C THR A 273 -6.24 -3.32 -19.15
N PRO A 274 -6.64 -2.06 -18.87
CA PRO A 274 -7.30 -1.20 -19.86
C PRO A 274 -6.40 -0.85 -21.06
N GLU A 275 -7.01 -0.61 -22.22
CA GLU A 275 -6.25 -0.42 -23.47
C GLU A 275 -5.31 0.78 -23.48
N PHE A 276 -5.70 1.90 -22.87
CA PHE A 276 -4.83 3.09 -22.82
C PHE A 276 -3.56 2.81 -22.00
N PHE A 277 -3.71 2.05 -20.91
CA PHE A 277 -2.63 1.67 -20.02
C PHE A 277 -1.74 0.63 -20.70
N ARG A 278 -2.35 -0.43 -21.28
CA ARG A 278 -1.65 -1.48 -22.03
C ARG A 278 -0.74 -0.90 -23.13
N ARG A 279 -1.24 0.08 -23.89
CA ARG A 279 -0.47 0.76 -24.95
C ARG A 279 0.72 1.54 -24.42
N LYS A 280 0.64 2.12 -23.23
CA LYS A 280 1.72 2.92 -22.65
C LYS A 280 2.74 2.07 -21.90
N LEU A 281 2.28 1.02 -21.23
CA LEU A 281 3.13 0.15 -20.42
C LEU A 281 4.00 -0.77 -21.28
N PHE A 282 3.46 -1.30 -22.39
CA PHE A 282 4.13 -2.27 -23.25
C PHE A 282 4.59 -1.72 -24.61
N ALA A 283 4.69 -0.38 -24.75
CA ALA A 283 5.22 0.28 -25.95
C ALA A 283 6.74 0.45 -25.94
#